data_AF-A0A959PTM7-F1
#
_entry.id   AF-A0A959PTM7-F1
#
_cell.length_a   1.000
_cell.length_b   1.000
_cell.length_c   1.000
_cell.angle_alpha   90.00
_cell.angle_beta   90.00
_cell.angle_gamma   90.00
#
_symmetry.space_group_name_H-M   'P 1'
#
loop_
_entity.id
_entity.type
_entity.pdbx_description
1 polymer ?
#
loop_
_entity_poly.entity_id
_entity_poly.type
_entity_poly.pdbx_seq_one_letter_code
_entity_poly.pdbx_strand_id
1 'polypeptide(L)'
;STVGSDISGLGIGDIAAFNQPYVLQRAPLSYTSGNFSTTTSATVRFSLNDLPDAIKDTILANVPLNLDSMGFGISLTRQDDVDAWGTLEIPGGTYDVLREKRVEIRAGVLEAKVPFLGWTDVTPFIMAIGGLGAIGNDTSVMYYYHSNISKEPIALVSMDATGQNITSIQYKDGARTVGANELFLSADAFTLSPNPVQDVAAITIKGLEKGNYTMTFFDLNGKQQMVENFEGRASSTQLSTNVSGLKKGIYLVTVADVNGGVLGSLKLIKI
;
A
#
# COMPACT_ATOMS: atom_id res chain seq x y z
N SER A 1 3.01 23.42 6.80
CA SER A 1 4.27 22.76 7.17
C SER A 1 3.92 21.42 7.77
N THR A 2 4.48 20.33 7.26
CA THR A 2 4.29 19.01 7.89
C THR A 2 5.13 19.00 9.15
N VAL A 3 4.47 19.04 10.31
CA VAL A 3 5.12 19.01 11.63
C VAL A 3 5.45 17.55 11.92
N GLY A 4 6.74 17.21 12.02
CA GLY A 4 7.23 15.86 12.24
C GLY A 4 7.85 15.71 13.63
N SER A 5 7.57 14.56 14.25
CA SER A 5 8.31 13.96 15.37
C SER A 5 9.82 13.94 15.13
N ASP A 6 10.60 13.81 16.22
CA ASP A 6 12.08 13.74 16.28
C ASP A 6 12.75 13.40 14.93
N ILE A 7 13.22 14.44 14.23
CA ILE A 7 13.87 14.31 12.92
C ILE A 7 15.33 13.82 13.03
N SER A 8 15.89 13.81 14.23
CA SER A 8 17.28 13.41 14.48
C SER A 8 17.41 11.92 14.76
N GLY A 9 16.33 11.29 15.21
CA GLY A 9 16.35 9.91 15.70
C GLY A 9 17.20 9.74 16.96
N LEU A 10 17.52 10.84 17.66
CA LEU A 10 18.32 10.88 18.89
C LEU A 10 17.46 10.91 20.15
N GLY A 11 16.13 10.77 20.02
CA GLY A 11 15.17 10.83 21.11
C GLY A 11 14.84 12.26 21.57
N ILE A 12 15.12 13.27 20.75
CA ILE A 12 14.88 14.68 21.09
C ILE A 12 13.51 15.09 20.58
N GLY A 13 12.64 15.57 21.48
CA GLY A 13 11.28 16.03 21.14
C GLY A 13 11.21 17.38 20.43
N ASP A 14 12.20 17.73 19.61
CA ASP A 14 12.31 19.07 19.01
C ASP A 14 11.63 19.17 17.65
N ILE A 15 10.93 20.31 17.46
CA ILE A 15 10.19 20.63 16.25
C ILE A 15 11.13 21.37 15.29
N ALA A 16 11.46 20.73 14.17
CA ALA A 16 12.22 21.36 13.09
C ALA A 16 11.29 21.85 11.99
N ALA A 17 11.46 23.10 11.55
CA ALA A 17 10.83 23.58 10.33
C ALA A 17 11.75 23.31 9.14
N PHE A 18 11.26 22.54 8.17
CA PHE A 18 11.93 22.41 6.87
C PHE A 18 11.88 23.74 6.12
N ASN A 19 13.01 24.12 5.51
CA ASN A 19 13.13 25.37 4.76
C ASN A 19 12.28 25.40 3.47
N GLN A 20 11.89 24.23 2.97
CA GLN A 20 11.18 24.06 1.71
C GLN A 20 10.16 22.91 1.82
N PRO A 21 9.03 22.96 1.09
CA PRO A 21 8.09 21.86 1.05
C PRO A 21 8.66 20.67 0.27
N TYR A 22 8.51 19.47 0.82
CA TYR A 22 8.86 18.23 0.12
C TYR A 22 7.81 17.93 -0.96
N VAL A 23 8.26 17.82 -2.22
CA VAL A 23 7.37 17.55 -3.35
C VAL A 23 7.03 16.06 -3.36
N LEU A 24 5.76 15.70 -3.11
CA LEU A 24 5.34 14.30 -3.11
C LEU A 24 5.25 13.71 -4.52
N GLN A 25 4.68 14.47 -5.47
CA GLN A 25 4.48 14.03 -6.84
C GLN A 25 4.53 15.22 -7.80
N ARG A 26 5.06 15.00 -9.00
CA ARG A 26 5.03 15.97 -10.10
C ARG A 26 4.15 15.41 -11.22
N ALA A 27 3.32 16.26 -11.80
CA ALA A 27 2.50 15.94 -12.95
C ALA A 27 2.35 17.21 -13.82
N PRO A 28 2.20 17.07 -15.15
CA PRO A 28 2.31 15.83 -15.93
C PRO A 28 3.77 15.33 -16.03
N LEU A 29 3.95 14.02 -16.20
CA LEU A 29 5.25 13.39 -16.50
C LEU A 29 5.31 13.05 -17.99
N SER A 30 6.45 13.28 -18.63
CA SER A 30 6.70 12.81 -19.99
C SER A 30 8.09 12.19 -20.08
N TYR A 31 8.29 11.24 -20.98
CA TYR A 31 9.64 10.79 -21.31
C TYR A 31 10.48 12.01 -21.72
N THR A 32 11.72 12.10 -21.22
CA THR A 32 12.64 13.24 -21.39
C THR A 32 12.19 14.59 -20.82
N SER A 33 11.21 14.64 -19.90
CA SER A 33 10.81 15.90 -19.22
C SER A 33 11.92 16.56 -18.38
N GLY A 34 13.10 15.93 -18.28
CA GLY A 34 14.30 16.46 -17.65
C GLY A 34 14.57 15.87 -16.27
N ASN A 35 15.78 16.14 -15.77
CA ASN A 35 16.19 15.82 -14.42
C ASN A 35 15.64 16.87 -13.45
N PHE A 36 14.85 16.44 -12.47
CA PHE A 36 14.39 17.31 -11.39
C PHE A 36 15.23 17.07 -10.16
N SER A 37 15.81 18.13 -9.60
CA SER A 37 16.51 18.06 -8.31
C SER A 37 15.80 18.97 -7.32
N THR A 38 15.54 18.48 -6.12
CA THR A 38 14.97 19.26 -5.02
C THR A 38 15.74 18.95 -3.75
N THR A 39 16.16 19.99 -3.04
CA THR A 39 16.83 19.84 -1.75
C THR A 39 15.99 20.51 -0.69
N THR A 40 15.67 19.77 0.36
CA THR A 40 14.99 20.27 1.55
C THR A 40 15.87 20.03 2.75
N SER A 41 16.04 21.03 3.61
CA SER A 41 16.85 20.90 4.81
C SER A 41 16.16 21.47 6.04
N ALA A 42 16.53 20.93 7.19
CA ALA A 42 16.11 21.41 8.49
C ALA A 42 17.31 21.40 9.44
N THR A 43 17.27 22.25 10.45
CA THR A 43 18.27 22.29 11.50
C THR A 43 17.58 22.52 12.83
N VAL A 44 17.96 21.72 13.83
CA VAL A 44 17.56 21.90 15.22
C VAL A 44 18.80 22.15 16.06
N ARG A 45 18.64 22.96 17.10
CA ARG A 45 19.70 23.28 18.06
C ARG A 45 19.18 22.95 19.44
N PHE A 46 19.97 22.25 20.24
CA PHE A 46 19.58 21.71 21.53
C PHE A 46 20.76 21.75 22.51
N SER A 47 20.49 21.68 23.81
CA SER A 47 21.56 21.49 24.79
C SER A 47 22.01 20.05 24.77
N LEU A 48 23.30 19.81 24.99
CA LEU A 48 23.81 18.46 25.19
C LEU A 48 23.12 17.73 26.37
N ASN A 49 22.61 18.48 27.34
CA ASN A 49 21.88 17.93 28.48
C ASN A 49 20.46 17.45 28.15
N ASP A 50 19.92 17.81 26.99
CA ASP A 50 18.60 17.37 26.54
C ASP A 50 18.64 15.98 25.88
N LEU A 51 19.85 15.46 25.64
CA LEU A 51 20.06 14.12 25.07
C LEU A 51 19.92 13.01 26.12
N PRO A 52 19.48 11.81 25.72
CA PRO A 52 19.62 10.61 26.54
C PRO A 52 21.08 10.35 26.93
N ASP A 53 21.31 9.94 28.18
CA ASP A 53 22.66 9.76 28.76
C ASP A 53 23.58 8.90 27.88
N ALA A 54 23.08 7.79 27.33
CA ALA A 54 23.88 6.91 26.47
C ALA A 54 24.40 7.61 25.20
N ILE A 55 23.60 8.48 24.59
CA ILE A 55 23.98 9.25 23.39
C ILE A 55 24.94 10.38 23.80
N LYS A 56 24.61 11.09 24.88
CA LYS A 56 25.45 12.15 25.45
C LYS A 56 26.85 11.65 25.78
N ASP A 57 26.96 10.53 26.49
CA ASP A 57 28.24 9.92 26.88
C ASP A 57 29.05 9.49 25.66
N THR A 58 28.37 8.93 24.65
CA THR A 58 29.04 8.55 23.39
C THR A 58 29.61 9.77 22.67
N ILE A 59 28.87 10.87 22.61
CA ILE A 59 29.34 12.12 21.98
C ILE A 59 30.52 12.70 22.76
N LEU A 60 30.41 12.81 24.08
CA LEU A 60 31.46 13.37 24.95
C LEU A 60 32.75 12.55 24.95
N ALA A 61 32.65 11.22 24.82
CA ALA A 61 33.82 10.35 24.76
C ALA A 61 34.60 10.45 23.45
N ASN A 62 33.94 10.84 22.35
CA ASN A 62 34.50 10.73 21.00
C ASN A 62 34.71 12.07 20.29
N VAL A 63 34.07 13.14 20.74
CA VAL A 63 34.28 14.50 20.22
C VAL A 63 35.26 15.24 21.15
N PRO A 64 36.49 15.57 20.71
CA PRO A 64 37.53 16.15 21.55
C PRO A 64 37.34 17.66 21.77
N LEU A 65 36.13 18.08 22.14
CA LEU A 65 35.74 19.47 22.35
C LEU A 65 34.91 19.59 23.63
N ASN A 66 34.95 20.76 24.27
CA ASN A 66 34.01 21.07 25.35
C ASN A 66 32.68 21.48 24.74
N LEU A 67 31.66 20.64 24.91
CA LEU A 67 30.35 20.77 24.28
C LEU A 67 29.29 21.20 25.30
N ASP A 68 28.58 22.29 25.02
CA ASP A 68 27.39 22.70 25.79
C ASP A 68 26.09 22.67 24.95
N SER A 69 26.24 23.03 23.67
CA SER A 69 25.17 23.21 22.70
C SER A 69 25.51 22.47 21.43
N MET A 70 24.52 21.74 20.93
CA MET A 70 24.62 20.91 19.76
C MET A 70 23.61 21.38 18.72
N GLY A 71 23.89 21.05 17.46
CA GLY A 71 22.95 21.20 16.38
C GLY A 71 22.94 19.96 15.51
N PHE A 72 21.75 19.57 15.10
CA PHE A 72 21.56 18.53 14.11
C PHE A 72 20.95 19.15 12.86
N GLY A 73 21.69 19.10 11.76
CA GLY A 73 21.24 19.46 10.43
C GLY A 73 20.90 18.20 9.65
N ILE A 74 19.76 18.21 8.96
CA ILE A 74 19.42 17.18 7.98
C ILE A 74 19.15 17.84 6.64
N SER A 75 19.72 17.28 5.58
CA SER A 75 19.46 17.67 4.20
C SER A 75 19.01 16.45 3.42
N LEU A 76 17.89 16.59 2.71
CA LEU A 76 17.33 15.58 1.82
C LEU A 76 17.39 16.12 0.40
N THR A 77 18.22 15.52 -0.44
CA THR A 77 18.29 15.81 -1.87
C THR A 77 17.64 14.70 -2.63
N ARG A 78 16.58 15.01 -3.36
CA ARG A 78 15.87 14.09 -4.24
C ARG A 78 16.12 14.47 -5.69
N GLN A 79 16.53 13.48 -6.49
CA GLN A 79 16.73 13.58 -7.92
C GLN A 79 15.78 12.62 -8.62
N ASP A 80 14.94 13.14 -9.51
CA ASP A 80 14.01 12.35 -10.32
C ASP A 80 14.36 12.47 -11.80
N ASP A 81 14.38 11.34 -12.50
CA ASP A 81 14.59 11.27 -13.95
C ASP A 81 13.63 10.25 -14.58
N VAL A 82 12.90 10.66 -15.62
CA VAL A 82 12.05 9.74 -16.39
C VAL A 82 12.92 9.13 -17.50
N ASP A 83 13.61 8.05 -17.13
CA ASP A 83 14.74 7.50 -17.90
C ASP A 83 14.34 6.40 -18.90
N ALA A 84 13.11 5.87 -18.80
CA ALA A 84 12.63 4.84 -19.70
C ALA A 84 11.09 4.84 -19.84
N TRP A 85 10.60 4.14 -20.86
CA TRP A 85 9.19 3.86 -21.10
C TRP A 85 9.04 2.48 -21.73
N GLY A 86 7.87 1.86 -21.59
CA GLY A 86 7.58 0.55 -22.18
C GLY A 86 6.41 -0.15 -21.52
N THR A 87 6.36 -1.46 -21.64
CA THR A 87 5.36 -2.31 -20.98
C THR A 87 5.92 -2.95 -19.72
N LEU A 88 5.12 -2.99 -18.66
CA LEU A 88 5.40 -3.71 -17.43
C LEU A 88 4.35 -4.78 -17.22
N GLU A 89 4.81 -6.01 -16.98
CA GLU A 89 3.97 -7.13 -16.59
C GLU A 89 4.11 -7.37 -15.09
N ILE A 90 2.99 -7.38 -14.38
CA ILE A 90 2.90 -7.70 -12.95
C ILE A 90 1.84 -8.79 -12.74
N PRO A 91 1.84 -9.46 -11.58
CA PRO A 91 0.67 -10.26 -11.17
C PRO A 91 -0.57 -9.35 -11.15
N GLY A 92 -1.47 -9.54 -12.11
CA GLY A 92 -2.67 -8.72 -12.29
C GLY A 92 -2.80 -8.03 -13.65
N GLY A 93 -1.77 -8.05 -14.50
CA GLY A 93 -1.89 -7.65 -15.91
C GLY A 93 -0.65 -6.96 -16.49
N THR A 94 -0.82 -6.46 -17.71
CA THR A 94 0.20 -5.73 -18.46
C THR A 94 -0.21 -4.26 -18.59
N TYR A 95 0.74 -3.36 -18.36
CA TYR A 95 0.51 -1.92 -18.34
C TYR A 95 1.55 -1.20 -19.19
N ASP A 96 1.11 -0.22 -19.98
CA ASP A 96 2.02 0.77 -20.56
C ASP A 96 2.44 1.74 -19.46
N VAL A 97 3.75 1.91 -19.29
CA VAL A 97 4.35 2.65 -18.19
C VAL A 97 5.53 3.54 -18.61
N LEU A 98 5.69 4.63 -17.85
CA LEU A 98 6.92 5.42 -17.76
C LEU A 98 7.68 4.96 -16.51
N ARG A 99 9.01 4.84 -16.60
CA ARG A 99 9.88 4.61 -15.45
C ARG A 99 10.48 5.93 -15.00
N GLU A 100 10.22 6.31 -13.76
CA GLU A 100 10.88 7.41 -13.05
C GLU A 100 11.90 6.81 -12.08
N LYS A 101 13.18 7.06 -12.32
CA LYS A 101 14.25 6.79 -11.38
C LYS A 101 14.31 7.92 -10.36
N ARG A 102 14.23 7.58 -9.09
CA ARG A 102 14.41 8.47 -7.95
C ARG A 102 15.67 8.10 -7.18
N VAL A 103 16.55 9.07 -7.00
CA VAL A 103 17.71 8.97 -6.10
C VAL A 103 17.49 9.94 -4.96
N GLU A 104 17.42 9.43 -3.75
CA GLU A 104 17.26 10.23 -2.54
C GLU A 104 18.54 10.12 -1.70
N ILE A 105 19.18 11.26 -1.46
CA ILE A 105 20.40 11.39 -0.66
C ILE A 105 20.04 12.14 0.61
N ARG A 106 20.17 11.47 1.75
CA ARG A 106 20.02 12.06 3.08
C ARG A 106 21.41 12.35 3.63
N ALA A 107 21.64 13.55 4.12
CA ALA A 107 22.87 13.97 4.78
C ALA A 107 22.52 14.52 6.17
N GLY A 108 22.93 13.80 7.22
CA GLY A 108 22.85 14.23 8.60
C GLY A 108 24.18 14.80 9.07
N VAL A 109 24.17 16.04 9.53
CA VAL A 109 25.34 16.76 10.04
C VAL A 109 25.13 17.06 11.51
N LEU A 110 26.11 16.67 12.33
CA LEU A 110 26.16 17.05 13.73
C LEU A 110 27.14 18.20 13.91
N GLU A 111 26.70 19.28 14.50
CA GLU A 111 27.51 20.47 14.78
C GLU A 111 27.57 20.74 16.29
N ALA A 112 28.71 21.25 16.73
CA ALA A 112 28.96 21.68 18.09
C ALA A 112 29.20 23.18 18.13
N LYS A 113 28.72 23.86 19.18
CA LYS A 113 29.08 25.26 19.40
C LYS A 113 30.42 25.32 20.16
N VAL A 114 31.46 25.79 19.48
CA VAL A 114 32.80 25.93 20.05
C VAL A 114 33.09 27.41 20.35
N PRO A 115 33.63 27.75 21.54
CA PRO A 115 34.07 29.11 21.83
C PRO A 115 35.00 29.65 20.74
N PHE A 116 34.80 30.89 20.32
CA PHE A 116 35.55 31.61 19.27
C PHE A 116 35.42 31.07 17.83
N LEU A 117 35.21 29.76 17.62
CA LEU A 117 35.05 29.15 16.29
C LEU A 117 33.59 29.08 15.81
N GLY A 118 32.62 29.19 16.72
CA GLY A 118 31.20 29.10 16.39
C GLY A 118 30.74 27.66 16.17
N TRP A 119 29.70 27.48 15.35
CA TRP A 119 29.19 26.15 14.99
C TRP A 119 30.21 25.42 14.11
N THR A 120 30.70 24.30 14.62
CA THR A 120 31.74 23.49 13.99
C THR A 120 31.19 22.10 13.71
N ASP A 121 31.43 21.57 12.51
CA ASP A 121 31.04 20.20 12.15
C ASP A 121 31.85 19.17 12.95
N VAL A 122 31.14 18.33 13.69
CA VAL A 122 31.68 17.23 14.50
C VAL A 122 31.26 15.86 13.98
N THR A 123 30.56 15.80 12.85
CA THR A 123 30.16 14.57 12.16
C THR A 123 31.31 13.59 11.96
N PRO A 124 32.55 14.02 11.56
CA PRO A 124 33.65 13.07 11.35
C PRO A 124 34.00 12.23 12.57
N PHE A 125 33.90 12.81 13.78
CA PHE A 125 34.20 12.09 15.02
C PHE A 125 33.19 10.98 15.30
N ILE A 126 31.90 11.24 15.02
CA ILE A 126 30.83 10.27 15.20
C ILE A 126 30.86 9.19 14.10
N MET A 127 31.20 9.56 12.88
CA MET A 127 31.33 8.58 11.79
C MET A 127 32.53 7.63 12.01
N ALA A 128 33.60 8.09 12.65
CA ALA A 128 34.77 7.26 12.97
C ALA A 128 34.46 6.08 13.90
N ILE A 129 33.38 6.16 14.68
CA ILE A 129 32.93 5.09 15.59
C ILE A 129 31.74 4.28 15.06
N GLY A 130 31.38 4.45 13.79
CA GLY A 130 30.28 3.71 13.14
C GLY A 130 28.96 4.47 13.02
N GLY A 131 28.93 5.76 13.39
CA GLY A 131 27.75 6.61 13.26
C GLY A 131 26.77 6.51 14.43
N LEU A 132 25.83 7.47 14.49
CA LEU A 132 24.75 7.50 15.48
C LEU A 132 23.46 7.97 14.81
N GLY A 133 22.40 7.15 14.87
CA GLY A 133 21.08 7.52 14.38
C GLY A 133 21.10 8.04 12.94
N ALA A 134 20.54 9.23 12.72
CA ALA A 134 20.43 9.83 11.40
C ALA A 134 21.68 10.59 10.91
N ILE A 135 22.82 10.49 11.60
CA ILE A 135 24.07 11.19 11.26
C ILE A 135 24.83 10.47 10.13
N GLY A 136 25.41 11.25 9.21
CA GLY A 136 26.12 10.74 8.03
C GLY A 136 25.25 10.75 6.77
N ASN A 137 25.82 10.20 5.69
CA ASN A 137 25.16 10.16 4.40
C ASN A 137 24.53 8.79 4.15
N ASP A 138 23.31 8.81 3.62
CA ASP A 138 22.57 7.64 3.20
C ASP A 138 21.94 7.91 1.83
N THR A 139 21.94 6.90 0.96
CA THR A 139 21.44 7.01 -0.40
C THR A 139 20.46 5.87 -0.66
N SER A 140 19.26 6.22 -1.12
CA SER A 140 18.26 5.27 -1.57
C SER A 140 17.98 5.49 -3.05
N VAL A 141 17.94 4.39 -3.82
CA VAL A 141 17.56 4.40 -5.23
C VAL A 141 16.23 3.67 -5.39
N MET A 142 15.27 4.31 -6.05
CA MET A 142 13.93 3.78 -6.30
C MET A 142 13.56 3.94 -7.76
N TYR A 143 12.78 3.00 -8.29
CA TYR A 143 12.17 3.08 -9.61
C TYR A 143 10.66 3.01 -9.48
N TYR A 144 10.00 4.09 -9.89
CA TYR A 144 8.54 4.20 -9.96
C TYR A 144 8.08 3.92 -11.38
N TYR A 145 7.08 3.07 -11.52
CA TYR A 145 6.47 2.73 -12.81
C TYR A 145 5.08 3.34 -12.89
N HIS A 146 4.94 4.45 -13.62
CA HIS A 146 3.70 5.23 -13.71
C HIS A 146 2.92 4.86 -14.96
N SER A 147 1.59 4.76 -14.86
CA SER A 147 0.71 4.55 -16.01
C SER A 147 -0.32 5.68 -16.13
N ASN A 148 -0.79 5.97 -17.35
CA ASN A 148 -1.79 7.00 -17.59
C ASN A 148 -3.20 6.61 -17.07
N ILE A 149 -3.44 5.33 -16.79
CA ILE A 149 -4.73 4.83 -16.28
C ILE A 149 -4.80 4.76 -14.75
N SER A 150 -3.73 5.10 -14.04
CA SER A 150 -3.65 5.01 -12.57
C SER A 150 -3.01 6.26 -11.97
N LYS A 151 -3.51 6.72 -10.82
CA LYS A 151 -2.91 7.84 -10.07
C LYS A 151 -1.72 7.41 -9.22
N GLU A 152 -1.72 6.15 -8.81
CA GLU A 152 -0.64 5.50 -8.07
C GLU A 152 0.28 4.74 -9.04
N PRO A 153 1.58 4.61 -8.71
CA PRO A 153 2.49 3.80 -9.52
C PRO A 153 2.02 2.35 -9.59
N ILE A 154 2.15 1.75 -10.77
CA ILE A 154 1.89 0.32 -11.02
C ILE A 154 2.88 -0.54 -10.24
N ALA A 155 4.13 -0.10 -10.14
CA ALA A 155 5.14 -0.73 -9.31
C ALA A 155 6.13 0.29 -8.75
N LEU A 156 6.70 -0.06 -7.60
CA LEU A 156 7.79 0.62 -6.93
C LEU A 156 8.87 -0.43 -6.61
N VAL A 157 10.03 -0.28 -7.25
CA VAL A 157 11.20 -1.11 -6.97
C VAL A 157 12.17 -0.29 -6.13
N SER A 158 12.49 -0.77 -4.94
CA SER A 158 13.53 -0.19 -4.08
C SER A 158 14.83 -0.97 -4.28
N MET A 159 15.93 -0.23 -4.37
CA MET A 159 17.28 -0.78 -4.55
C MET A 159 18.14 -0.47 -3.34
N ASP A 160 19.33 -1.05 -3.30
CA ASP A 160 20.40 -0.60 -2.42
C ASP A 160 20.98 0.76 -2.86
N ALA A 161 21.86 1.32 -2.04
CA ALA A 161 22.52 2.61 -2.30
C ALA A 161 23.37 2.61 -3.59
N THR A 162 23.78 1.44 -4.09
CA THR A 162 24.56 1.33 -5.32
C THR A 162 23.69 1.24 -6.57
N GLY A 163 22.39 1.00 -6.40
CA GLY A 163 21.45 0.73 -7.49
C GLY A 163 21.66 -0.62 -8.17
N GLN A 164 22.39 -1.54 -7.55
CA GLN A 164 22.77 -2.82 -8.15
C GLN A 164 21.86 -3.97 -7.70
N ASN A 165 21.44 -3.96 -6.44
CA ASN A 165 20.59 -5.02 -5.89
C ASN A 165 19.21 -4.47 -5.52
N ILE A 166 18.17 -5.23 -5.85
CA ILE A 166 16.80 -4.97 -5.42
C ILE A 166 16.67 -5.33 -3.94
N THR A 167 16.13 -4.41 -3.13
CA THR A 167 15.86 -4.62 -1.71
C THR A 167 14.39 -4.93 -1.45
N SER A 168 13.48 -4.34 -2.23
CA SER A 168 12.06 -4.67 -2.19
C SER A 168 11.35 -4.30 -3.49
N ILE A 169 10.24 -4.97 -3.74
CA ILE A 169 9.33 -4.64 -4.84
C ILE A 169 7.92 -4.55 -4.24
N GLN A 170 7.25 -3.45 -4.53
CA GLN A 170 5.83 -3.28 -4.31
C GLN A 170 5.18 -3.11 -5.67
N TYR A 171 4.02 -3.72 -5.87
CA TYR A 171 3.26 -3.56 -7.10
C TYR A 171 1.80 -3.40 -6.73
N LYS A 172 1.07 -2.71 -7.59
CA LYS A 172 -0.37 -2.61 -7.51
C LYS A 172 -0.91 -4.02 -7.50
N ASP A 173 -1.66 -4.37 -6.45
CA ASP A 173 -2.46 -5.58 -6.49
C ASP A 173 -3.47 -5.34 -7.62
N GLY A 174 -3.16 -5.89 -8.80
CA GLY A 174 -4.05 -5.81 -9.95
C GLY A 174 -5.25 -6.56 -9.48
N ALA A 175 -6.32 -5.80 -9.20
CA ALA A 175 -7.48 -6.29 -8.48
C ALA A 175 -7.70 -7.75 -8.86
N ARG A 176 -7.55 -8.67 -7.89
CA ARG A 176 -8.40 -9.85 -7.94
C ARG A 176 -9.75 -9.28 -8.30
N THR A 177 -10.32 -9.69 -9.41
CA THR A 177 -11.61 -9.19 -9.85
C THR A 177 -12.61 -9.55 -8.76
N VAL A 178 -12.74 -8.72 -7.72
CA VAL A 178 -13.99 -8.52 -7.04
C VAL A 178 -14.70 -7.63 -8.03
N GLY A 179 -15.38 -8.29 -8.97
CA GLY A 179 -16.24 -7.62 -9.93
C GLY A 179 -17.09 -6.61 -9.17
N ALA A 180 -17.14 -5.41 -9.75
CA ALA A 180 -18.09 -4.32 -9.53
C ALA A 180 -19.13 -4.58 -8.43
N ASN A 181 -19.20 -3.70 -7.42
CA ASN A 181 -20.30 -3.63 -6.43
C ASN A 181 -20.93 -4.99 -6.21
N GLU A 182 -20.41 -5.83 -5.30
CA GLU A 182 -21.09 -7.08 -4.94
C GLU A 182 -22.55 -6.72 -4.63
N LEU A 183 -23.43 -7.02 -5.59
CA LEU A 183 -24.80 -6.58 -5.57
C LEU A 183 -25.50 -7.61 -4.71
N PHE A 184 -25.25 -7.53 -3.41
CA PHE A 184 -25.95 -8.33 -2.44
C PHE A 184 -27.40 -7.87 -2.47
N LEU A 185 -28.22 -8.72 -3.05
CA LEU A 185 -29.65 -8.57 -2.90
C LEU A 185 -29.97 -8.79 -1.41
N SER A 186 -30.92 -8.03 -0.88
CA SER A 186 -31.35 -8.21 0.51
C SER A 186 -31.77 -9.66 0.73
N ALA A 187 -31.62 -10.17 1.96
CA ALA A 187 -32.04 -11.54 2.28
C ALA A 187 -33.52 -11.80 1.91
N ASP A 188 -34.36 -10.77 2.02
CA ASP A 188 -35.80 -10.80 1.66
C ASP A 188 -36.06 -10.88 0.14
N ALA A 189 -35.03 -10.67 -0.69
CA ALA A 189 -35.13 -10.83 -2.13
C ALA A 189 -35.22 -12.29 -2.56
N PHE A 190 -34.76 -13.22 -1.71
CA PHE A 190 -34.76 -14.64 -2.00
C PHE A 190 -35.81 -15.37 -1.17
N THR A 191 -36.67 -16.14 -1.84
CA THR A 191 -37.63 -17.01 -1.16
C THR A 191 -37.58 -18.41 -1.74
N LEU A 192 -37.69 -19.41 -0.87
CA LEU A 192 -37.66 -20.83 -1.23
C LEU A 192 -38.86 -21.53 -0.60
N SER A 193 -39.65 -22.24 -1.41
CA SER A 193 -40.82 -22.97 -0.94
C SER A 193 -41.08 -24.25 -1.76
N PRO A 194 -41.60 -25.33 -1.14
CA PRO A 194 -41.67 -25.55 0.30
C PRO A 194 -40.26 -25.75 0.90
N ASN A 195 -40.12 -25.48 2.19
CA ASN A 195 -38.93 -25.82 2.95
C ASN A 195 -39.35 -26.36 4.33
N PRO A 196 -39.26 -27.67 4.60
CA PRO A 196 -38.55 -28.70 3.83
C PRO A 196 -39.17 -29.09 2.47
N VAL A 197 -38.34 -29.61 1.55
CA VAL A 197 -38.73 -30.01 0.19
C VAL A 197 -38.52 -31.50 -0.06
N GLN A 198 -39.45 -32.11 -0.82
CA GLN A 198 -39.29 -33.45 -1.38
C GLN A 198 -38.60 -33.36 -2.74
N ASP A 199 -39.32 -33.16 -3.83
CA ASP A 199 -38.71 -33.32 -5.16
C ASP A 199 -38.50 -32.02 -5.93
N VAL A 200 -39.33 -31.01 -5.70
CA VAL A 200 -39.30 -29.74 -6.46
C VAL A 200 -39.35 -28.56 -5.50
N ALA A 201 -38.39 -27.65 -5.62
CA ALA A 201 -38.33 -26.39 -4.90
C ALA A 201 -38.68 -25.23 -5.85
N ALA A 202 -39.64 -24.39 -5.44
CA ALA A 202 -39.90 -23.11 -6.07
C ALA A 202 -39.02 -22.04 -5.43
N ILE A 203 -38.17 -21.40 -6.24
CA ILE A 203 -37.25 -20.35 -5.82
C ILE A 203 -37.65 -19.05 -6.52
N THR A 204 -37.89 -18.00 -5.74
CA THR A 204 -38.17 -16.65 -6.28
C THR A 204 -37.05 -15.71 -5.85
N ILE A 205 -36.58 -14.92 -6.81
CA ILE A 205 -35.49 -13.95 -6.63
C ILE A 205 -35.96 -12.59 -7.16
N LYS A 206 -35.99 -11.58 -6.31
CA LYS A 206 -36.36 -10.19 -6.66
C LYS A 206 -35.11 -9.35 -6.93
N GLY A 207 -35.22 -8.39 -7.84
CA GLY A 207 -34.15 -7.42 -8.07
C GLY A 207 -32.99 -7.92 -8.93
N LEU A 208 -33.11 -9.10 -9.57
CA LEU A 208 -32.16 -9.49 -10.60
C LEU A 208 -32.31 -8.61 -11.84
N GLU A 209 -31.17 -8.21 -12.40
CA GLU A 209 -31.11 -7.66 -13.75
C GLU A 209 -31.34 -8.76 -14.78
N LYS A 210 -31.59 -8.37 -16.03
CA LYS A 210 -31.70 -9.34 -17.12
C LYS A 210 -30.31 -9.88 -17.44
N GLY A 211 -30.10 -11.18 -17.31
CA GLY A 211 -28.79 -11.80 -17.54
C GLY A 211 -28.77 -13.29 -17.27
N ASN A 212 -27.60 -13.90 -17.41
CA ASN A 212 -27.37 -15.30 -17.08
C ASN A 212 -26.85 -15.43 -15.65
N TYR A 213 -27.35 -16.40 -14.91
CA TYR A 213 -26.98 -16.64 -13.52
C TYR A 213 -26.78 -18.13 -13.28
N THR A 214 -25.97 -18.43 -12.27
CA THR A 214 -25.68 -19.80 -11.84
C THR A 214 -26.18 -19.99 -10.42
N MET A 215 -26.98 -21.03 -10.21
CA MET A 215 -27.40 -21.49 -8.90
C MET A 215 -26.64 -22.74 -8.50
N THR A 216 -25.99 -22.74 -7.35
CA THR A 216 -25.16 -23.86 -6.87
C THR A 216 -25.63 -24.35 -5.52
N PHE A 217 -25.75 -25.67 -5.36
CA PHE A 217 -26.17 -26.33 -4.14
C PHE A 217 -24.96 -27.00 -3.48
N PHE A 218 -24.62 -26.55 -2.28
CA PHE A 218 -23.55 -27.10 -1.45
C PHE A 218 -24.13 -27.89 -0.28
N ASP A 219 -23.49 -29.01 0.07
CA ASP A 219 -23.76 -29.68 1.35
C ASP A 219 -23.10 -28.93 2.52
N LEU A 220 -23.32 -29.43 3.75
CA LEU A 220 -22.74 -28.84 4.97
C LEU A 220 -21.20 -28.88 5.03
N ASN A 221 -20.55 -29.68 4.18
CA ASN A 221 -19.09 -29.73 4.07
C ASN A 221 -18.57 -28.78 2.97
N GLY A 222 -19.46 -27.97 2.36
CA GLY A 222 -19.10 -27.06 1.27
C GLY A 222 -18.86 -27.77 -0.07
N LYS A 223 -19.20 -29.05 -0.20
CA LYS A 223 -19.05 -29.78 -1.47
C LYS A 223 -20.23 -29.45 -2.37
N GLN A 224 -19.95 -29.09 -3.62
CA GLN A 224 -20.95 -28.89 -4.67
C GLN A 224 -21.67 -30.20 -5.00
N GLN A 225 -22.99 -30.19 -4.93
CA GLN A 225 -23.87 -31.34 -5.17
C GLN A 225 -24.74 -31.16 -6.41
N MET A 226 -25.08 -29.92 -6.77
CA MET A 226 -25.87 -29.61 -7.96
C MET A 226 -25.57 -28.19 -8.44
N VAL A 227 -25.68 -27.97 -9.75
CA VAL A 227 -25.58 -26.66 -10.40
C VAL A 227 -26.71 -26.53 -11.41
N GLU A 228 -27.35 -25.38 -11.46
CA GLU A 228 -28.40 -25.03 -12.42
C GLU A 228 -28.14 -23.63 -12.98
N ASN A 229 -28.12 -23.51 -14.31
CA ASN A 229 -27.99 -22.21 -14.99
C ASN A 229 -29.38 -21.69 -15.36
N PHE A 230 -29.62 -20.40 -15.17
CA PHE A 230 -30.91 -19.78 -15.49
C PHE A 230 -30.76 -18.34 -15.99
N GLU A 231 -31.79 -17.86 -16.68
CA GLU A 231 -31.88 -16.46 -17.11
C GLU A 231 -32.70 -15.65 -16.10
N GLY A 232 -32.09 -14.61 -15.55
CA GLY A 232 -32.75 -13.63 -14.71
C GLY A 232 -33.65 -12.72 -15.54
N ARG A 233 -34.81 -12.39 -14.96
CA ARG A 233 -35.78 -11.45 -15.52
C ARG A 233 -35.85 -10.22 -14.63
N ALA A 234 -35.99 -9.05 -15.27
CA ALA A 234 -36.16 -7.79 -14.55
C ALA A 234 -37.34 -7.86 -13.57
N SER A 235 -37.16 -7.30 -12.37
CA SER A 235 -38.10 -7.29 -11.23
C SER A 235 -38.16 -8.59 -10.42
N SER A 236 -38.56 -9.72 -11.01
CA SER A 236 -38.72 -10.99 -10.28
C SER A 236 -38.49 -12.19 -11.18
N THR A 237 -37.62 -13.11 -10.75
CA THR A 237 -37.36 -14.39 -11.41
C THR A 237 -37.95 -15.52 -10.56
N GLN A 238 -38.68 -16.44 -11.19
CA GLN A 238 -39.27 -17.62 -10.55
C GLN A 238 -38.72 -18.87 -11.22
N LEU A 239 -38.17 -19.78 -10.42
CA LEU A 239 -37.53 -21.02 -10.84
C LEU A 239 -38.22 -22.20 -10.18
N SER A 240 -38.36 -23.30 -10.93
CA SER A 240 -38.87 -24.58 -10.45
C SER A 240 -37.75 -25.60 -10.57
N THR A 241 -37.01 -25.79 -9.47
CA THR A 241 -35.80 -26.61 -9.45
C THR A 241 -36.12 -28.02 -8.96
N ASN A 242 -35.75 -29.03 -9.75
CA ASN A 242 -35.86 -30.43 -9.36
C ASN A 242 -34.66 -30.83 -8.46
N VAL A 243 -34.96 -31.17 -7.21
CA VAL A 243 -34.00 -31.56 -6.17
C VAL A 243 -34.11 -33.04 -5.78
N SER A 244 -34.86 -33.85 -6.54
CA SER A 244 -35.05 -35.29 -6.26
C SER A 244 -33.74 -36.08 -6.24
N GLY A 245 -32.72 -35.63 -6.98
CA GLY A 245 -31.39 -36.24 -7.00
C GLY A 245 -30.53 -35.95 -5.76
N LEU A 246 -30.93 -35.00 -4.92
CA LEU A 246 -30.21 -34.68 -3.68
C LEU A 246 -30.56 -35.68 -2.59
N LYS A 247 -29.55 -36.07 -1.80
CA LYS A 247 -29.75 -36.87 -0.58
C LYS A 247 -30.49 -36.04 0.47
N LYS A 248 -31.14 -36.72 1.42
CA LYS A 248 -31.75 -36.05 2.57
C LYS A 248 -30.68 -35.28 3.36
N GLY A 249 -30.94 -34.03 3.71
CA GLY A 249 -29.96 -33.18 4.37
C GLY A 249 -30.24 -31.69 4.25
N ILE A 250 -29.30 -30.88 4.76
CA ILE A 250 -29.33 -29.43 4.66
C ILE A 250 -28.35 -28.99 3.57
N TYR A 251 -28.79 -28.06 2.74
CA TYR A 251 -28.05 -27.52 1.62
C TYR A 251 -28.00 -25.99 1.69
N LEU A 252 -26.85 -25.42 1.36
CA LEU A 252 -26.70 -24.00 1.08
C LEU A 252 -26.82 -23.80 -0.44
N VAL A 253 -27.79 -23.01 -0.85
CA VAL A 253 -28.01 -22.66 -2.26
C VAL A 253 -27.49 -21.25 -2.48
N THR A 254 -26.52 -21.07 -3.37
CA THR A 254 -26.00 -19.76 -3.74
C THR A 254 -26.45 -19.39 -5.15
N VAL A 255 -26.62 -18.09 -5.39
CA VAL A 255 -26.87 -17.54 -6.73
C VAL A 255 -25.71 -16.61 -7.06
N ALA A 256 -25.08 -16.83 -8.20
CA ALA A 256 -23.96 -16.02 -8.69
C ALA A 256 -24.24 -15.47 -10.10
N ASP A 257 -23.63 -14.32 -10.40
CA ASP A 257 -23.63 -13.73 -11.74
C ASP A 257 -22.69 -14.48 -12.71
N VAL A 258 -22.63 -14.01 -13.97
CA VAL A 258 -21.74 -14.58 -15.01
C VAL A 258 -20.25 -14.48 -14.67
N ASN A 259 -19.87 -13.60 -13.74
CA ASN A 259 -18.49 -13.39 -13.31
C ASN A 259 -18.14 -14.24 -12.08
N GLY A 260 -19.10 -14.99 -11.53
CA GLY A 260 -18.94 -15.79 -10.31
C GLY A 260 -19.14 -15.02 -9.00
N GLY A 261 -19.57 -13.75 -9.06
CA GLY A 261 -19.91 -12.96 -7.88
C GLY A 261 -21.21 -13.45 -7.24
N VAL A 262 -21.17 -13.82 -5.96
CA VAL A 262 -22.34 -14.34 -5.24
C VAL A 262 -23.27 -13.19 -4.84
N LEU A 263 -24.51 -13.24 -5.31
CA LEU A 263 -25.55 -12.23 -5.08
C LEU A 263 -26.37 -12.50 -3.82
N GLY A 264 -26.38 -13.75 -3.36
CA GLY A 264 -27.07 -14.15 -2.15
C GLY A 264 -27.15 -15.66 -1.97
N SER A 265 -27.74 -16.08 -0.85
CA SER A 265 -27.86 -17.49 -0.49
C SER A 265 -29.15 -17.83 0.24
N LEU A 266 -29.56 -19.08 0.13
CA LEU A 266 -30.75 -19.67 0.72
C LEU A 266 -30.39 -20.99 1.41
N LYS A 267 -31.08 -21.31 2.49
CA LYS A 267 -31.00 -22.63 3.13
C LYS A 267 -32.13 -23.52 2.62
N LEU A 268 -31.80 -24.68 2.08
CA LEU A 268 -32.76 -25.72 1.66
C LEU A 268 -32.65 -26.94 2.59
N ILE A 269 -33.78 -27.48 3.03
CA ILE A 269 -33.86 -28.74 3.79
C ILE A 269 -34.54 -29.79 2.92
N LYS A 270 -33.78 -30.83 2.51
CA LYS A 270 -34.27 -31.96 1.70
C LYS A 270 -34.71 -33.10 2.62
N ILE A 271 -35.93 -33.58 2.43
CA ILE A 271 -36.53 -34.71 3.16
C ILE A 271 -36.85 -35.91 2.28
#